data_AF-A0A956W7R1-F1
#
_entry.id   AF-A0A956W7R1-F1
#
_cell.length_a   1.000
_cell.length_b   1.000
_cell.length_c   1.000
_cell.angle_alpha   90.00
_cell.angle_beta   90.00
_cell.angle_gamma   90.00
#
_symmetry.space_group_name_H-M   'P 1'
#
loop_
_entity.id
_entity.type
_entity.pdbx_description
1 polymer ?
#
loop_
_entity_poly.entity_id
_entity_poly.type
_entity_poly.pdbx_seq_one_letter_code
_entity_poly.pdbx_strand_id
1 'polypeptide(L)'
;RAKYLMFDNRFLTAREAMDWGFVQEVHPSEELEAAAMAYAERVAQQDPFQIRLMKHSIHQMQEIQGFTPHILSSFSDRMVRAANAAAITTDGATRREYISVERARANREQQS
;
A
#
# COMPACT_ATOMS: atom_id res chain seq x y z
N ARG A 1 4.76 11.83 -5.57
CA ARG A 1 4.92 10.38 -5.82
C ARG A 1 3.57 9.68 -6.01
N ALA A 2 2.59 9.84 -5.10
CA ALA A 2 1.27 9.20 -5.24
C ALA A 2 0.58 9.43 -6.59
N LYS A 3 0.43 10.69 -7.05
CA LYS A 3 -0.17 11.00 -8.36
C LYS A 3 0.57 10.36 -9.54
N TYR A 4 1.91 10.37 -9.51
CA TYR A 4 2.75 9.74 -10.53
C TYR A 4 2.39 8.25 -10.65
N LEU A 5 2.38 7.51 -9.53
CA LEU A 5 2.02 6.09 -9.52
C LEU A 5 0.58 5.83 -9.96
N MET A 6 -0.37 6.64 -9.49
CA MET A 6 -1.79 6.47 -9.81
C MET A 6 -2.08 6.69 -11.30
N PHE A 7 -1.35 7.58 -11.96
CA PHE A 7 -1.52 7.84 -13.39
C PHE A 7 -0.77 6.84 -14.26
N ASP A 8 0.44 6.44 -13.85
CA ASP A 8 1.26 5.44 -14.52
C ASP A 8 0.63 4.03 -14.41
N ASN A 9 -0.15 3.79 -13.34
CA ASN A 9 -0.88 2.55 -13.09
C ASN A 9 0.01 1.31 -13.28
N ARG A 10 1.14 1.30 -12.57
CA ARG A 10 2.12 0.19 -12.57
C ARG A 10 2.35 -0.33 -11.16
N PHE A 11 3.05 -1.45 -11.05
CA PHE A 11 3.56 -1.94 -9.77
C PHE A 11 4.86 -1.22 -9.36
N LEU A 12 5.07 -1.10 -8.04
CA LEU A 12 6.37 -0.73 -7.48
C LEU A 12 7.23 -1.97 -7.30
N THR A 13 8.52 -1.85 -7.61
CA THR A 13 9.52 -2.81 -7.15
C THR A 13 9.78 -2.64 -5.66
N ALA A 14 10.30 -3.68 -5.00
CA ALA A 14 10.65 -3.61 -3.58
C ALA A 14 11.70 -2.50 -3.30
N ARG A 15 12.64 -2.28 -4.23
CA ARG A 15 13.64 -1.22 -4.11
C ARG A 15 13.02 0.17 -4.19
N GLU A 16 12.19 0.43 -5.19
CA GLU A 16 11.49 1.71 -5.30
C GLU A 16 10.60 1.97 -4.08
N ALA A 17 9.93 0.94 -3.55
CA ALA A 17 9.12 1.06 -2.35
C ALA A 17 9.96 1.45 -1.12
N MET A 18 11.19 0.95 -1.00
CA MET A 18 12.12 1.37 0.05
C MET A 18 12.60 2.81 -0.15
N ASP A 19 13.01 3.19 -1.37
CA ASP A 19 13.45 4.55 -1.69
C ASP A 19 12.32 5.59 -1.49
N TRP A 20 11.06 5.13 -1.62
CA TRP A 20 9.89 5.95 -1.40
C TRP A 20 9.43 6.01 0.05
N GLY A 21 10.02 5.20 0.94
CA GLY A 21 9.70 5.15 2.37
C GLY A 21 8.47 4.30 2.72
N PHE A 22 7.97 3.48 1.79
CA PHE A 22 6.89 2.53 2.07
C PHE A 22 7.40 1.24 2.72
N VAL A 23 8.67 0.90 2.49
CA VAL A 23 9.32 -0.31 2.99
C VAL A 23 10.61 0.10 3.72
N GLN A 24 10.86 -0.51 4.87
CA GLN A 24 12.05 -0.19 5.67
C GLN A 24 13.30 -0.92 5.16
N GLU A 25 13.17 -2.19 4.80
CA GLU A 25 14.27 -3.08 4.40
C GLU A 25 13.79 -4.07 3.32
N VAL A 26 14.69 -4.50 2.44
CA VAL A 26 14.40 -5.47 1.37
C VAL A 26 15.36 -6.66 1.51
N HIS A 27 14.80 -7.86 1.57
CA HIS A 27 15.51 -9.12 1.77
C HIS A 27 15.20 -10.11 0.63
N PRO A 28 16.09 -11.08 0.33
CA PRO A 28 15.75 -12.23 -0.50
C PRO A 28 14.52 -12.98 0.05
N SER A 29 13.77 -13.65 -0.84
CA SER A 29 12.48 -14.25 -0.46
C SER A 29 12.64 -15.34 0.62
N GLU A 30 13.73 -16.09 0.54
CA GLU A 30 14.11 -17.16 1.44
C GLU A 30 14.54 -16.66 2.83
N GLU A 31 14.96 -15.41 2.96
CA GLU A 31 15.45 -14.80 4.21
C GLU A 31 14.42 -13.89 4.89
N LEU A 32 13.35 -13.52 4.18
CA LEU A 32 12.36 -12.53 4.63
C LEU A 32 11.76 -12.86 6.01
N GLU A 33 11.37 -14.12 6.23
CA GLU A 33 10.75 -14.54 7.49
C GLU A 33 11.74 -14.45 8.66
N ALA A 34 12.97 -14.93 8.45
CA ALA A 34 14.02 -14.88 9.46
C ALA A 34 14.38 -13.42 9.82
N ALA A 35 14.50 -12.54 8.83
CA ALA A 35 14.77 -11.13 9.03
C ALA A 35 13.64 -10.41 9.79
N ALA A 36 12.38 -10.68 9.42
CA ALA A 36 11.21 -10.12 10.09
C ALA A 36 11.13 -10.56 11.56
N MET A 37 11.39 -11.84 11.84
CA MET A 37 11.41 -12.35 13.21
C MET A 37 12.54 -11.79 14.04
N ALA A 38 13.75 -11.72 13.48
CA ALA A 38 14.88 -11.09 14.16
C ALA A 38 14.58 -9.63 14.54
N TYR A 39 13.86 -8.87 13.69
CA TYR A 39 13.41 -7.53 14.05
C TYR A 39 12.37 -7.53 15.16
N ALA A 40 11.36 -8.39 15.08
CA ALA A 40 10.33 -8.52 16.11
C ALA A 40 10.93 -8.88 17.48
N GLU A 41 11.91 -9.78 17.52
CA GLU A 41 12.66 -10.15 18.73
C GLU A 41 13.42 -8.95 19.33
N ARG A 42 14.07 -8.12 18.50
CA ARG A 42 14.72 -6.88 18.96
C ARG A 42 13.71 -5.90 19.56
N VAL A 43 12.55 -5.74 18.94
CA VAL A 43 11.48 -4.86 19.45
C VAL A 43 10.90 -5.40 20.75
N ALA A 44 10.74 -6.72 20.88
CA ALA A 44 10.20 -7.36 22.08
C ALA A 44 11.08 -7.20 23.34
N GLN A 45 12.37 -6.90 23.17
CA GLN A 45 13.29 -6.60 24.27
C GLN A 45 13.09 -5.19 24.85
N GLN A 46 12.36 -4.31 24.18
CA GLN A 46 12.12 -2.94 24.64
C GLN A 46 10.97 -2.88 25.67
N ASP A 47 10.97 -1.83 26.51
CA ASP A 47 9.90 -1.62 27.48
C ASP A 47 8.53 -1.47 26.80
N PRO A 48 7.53 -2.32 27.10
CA PRO A 48 6.23 -2.29 26.41
C PRO A 48 5.48 -0.97 26.58
N PHE A 49 5.69 -0.25 27.69
CA PHE A 49 5.06 1.04 27.90
C PHE A 49 5.67 2.12 26.99
N GLN A 50 7.00 2.20 26.89
CA GLN A 50 7.67 3.13 25.97
C GLN A 50 7.29 2.87 24.50
N ILE A 51 7.26 1.61 24.05
CA ILE A 51 6.86 1.28 22.67
C ILE A 51 5.45 1.78 22.38
N ARG A 52 4.52 1.56 23.32
CA ARG A 52 3.13 2.02 23.19
C ARG A 52 3.03 3.54 23.12
N LEU A 53 3.80 4.25 23.95
CA LEU A 53 3.82 5.71 23.97
C LEU A 53 4.39 6.28 22.66
N MET A 54 5.50 5.72 22.16
CA MET A 54 6.09 6.12 20.88
C MET A 54 5.10 5.89 19.72
N LYS A 55 4.49 4.71 19.66
CA LYS A 55 3.46 4.39 18.65
C LYS A 55 2.29 5.37 18.72
N HIS A 56 1.80 5.66 19.92
CA HIS A 56 0.69 6.59 20.13
C HIS A 56 1.04 8.01 19.64
N SER A 57 2.23 8.52 19.96
CA SER A 57 2.67 9.85 19.53
C SER A 57 2.74 9.97 18.00
N ILE A 58 3.28 8.95 17.33
CA ILE A 58 3.34 8.92 15.85
C ILE A 58 1.94 8.87 15.24
N HIS A 59 1.05 8.01 15.77
CA HIS A 59 -0.32 7.94 15.29
C HIS A 59 -1.07 9.26 15.50
N GLN A 60 -0.89 9.91 16.66
CA GLN A 60 -1.51 11.20 16.92
C GLN A 60 -1.04 12.27 15.93
N MET A 61 0.25 12.30 15.60
CA MET A 61 0.78 13.16 14.55
C MET A 61 0.12 12.87 13.19
N GLN A 62 -0.07 11.60 12.82
CA GLN A 62 -0.73 11.22 11.56
C GLN A 62 -2.21 11.64 11.53
N GLU A 63 -2.93 11.49 12.64
CA GLU A 63 -4.31 11.97 12.76
C GLU A 63 -4.40 13.48 12.59
N ILE A 64 -3.49 14.25 13.19
CA ILE A 64 -3.40 15.71 13.00
C ILE A 64 -3.11 16.07 11.54
N GLN A 65 -2.29 15.28 10.84
CA GLN A 65 -2.06 15.43 9.41
C GLN A 65 -3.28 15.06 8.54
N GLY A 66 -4.36 14.55 9.14
CA GLY A 66 -5.61 14.24 8.46
C GLY A 66 -5.72 12.80 7.97
N PHE A 67 -5.02 11.84 8.58
CA PHE A 67 -5.09 10.43 8.16
C PHE A 67 -6.53 9.90 8.05
N THR A 68 -7.33 9.97 9.14
CA THR A 68 -8.73 9.55 9.12
C THR A 68 -9.59 10.27 8.06
N PRO A 69 -9.63 11.61 7.97
CA PRO A 69 -10.44 12.28 6.95
C PRO A 69 -10.00 11.97 5.52
N HIS A 70 -8.70 11.73 5.26
CA HIS A 70 -8.22 11.32 3.93
C HIS A 70 -8.73 9.92 3.53
N ILE A 71 -8.79 8.97 4.47
CA ILE A 71 -9.36 7.64 4.21
C ILE A 71 -10.85 7.75 3.89
N LEU A 72 -11.61 8.53 4.67
CA LEU A 72 -13.03 8.73 4.44
C LEU A 72 -13.31 9.44 3.10
N SER A 73 -12.53 10.46 2.76
CA SER A 73 -12.62 11.14 1.46
C SER A 73 -12.39 10.16 0.31
N SER A 74 -11.34 9.33 0.40
CA SER A 74 -11.03 8.34 -0.64
C SER A 74 -12.13 7.30 -0.82
N PHE A 75 -12.79 6.92 0.28
CA PHE A 75 -13.97 6.04 0.23
C PHE A 75 -15.17 6.73 -0.43
N SER A 76 -15.44 7.99 -0.09
CA SER A 76 -16.49 8.77 -0.77
C SER A 76 -16.23 8.88 -2.27
N ASP A 77 -14.99 9.15 -2.70
CA ASP A 77 -14.61 9.16 -4.12
C ASP A 77 -14.84 7.80 -4.79
N ARG A 78 -14.54 6.70 -4.08
CA ARG A 78 -14.81 5.34 -4.52
C ARG A 78 -16.31 5.06 -4.71
N MET A 79 -17.14 5.60 -3.84
CA MET A 79 -18.61 5.48 -3.90
C MET A 79 -19.19 6.31 -5.04
N VAL A 80 -18.72 7.54 -5.24
CA VAL A 80 -19.07 8.37 -6.40
C VAL A 80 -18.70 7.64 -7.69
N ARG A 81 -17.50 7.05 -7.76
CA ARG A 81 -17.11 6.23 -8.92
C ARG A 81 -18.04 5.04 -9.11
N ALA A 82 -18.45 4.35 -8.03
CA ALA A 82 -19.34 3.20 -8.13
C ALA A 82 -20.72 3.59 -8.66
N ALA A 83 -21.29 4.70 -8.17
CA ALA A 83 -22.59 5.20 -8.60
C ALA A 83 -22.57 5.67 -10.07
N ASN A 84 -21.43 6.19 -10.54
CA ASN A 84 -21.24 6.67 -11.91
C ASN A 84 -20.56 5.64 -12.83
N ALA A 85 -20.31 4.43 -12.35
CA ALA A 85 -19.72 3.38 -13.17
C ALA A 85 -20.80 2.82 -14.11
N ALA A 86 -20.87 3.36 -15.33
CA ALA A 86 -21.30 2.55 -16.46
C ALA A 86 -20.40 1.30 -16.53
N ALA A 87 -20.95 0.15 -16.92
CA ALA A 87 -20.20 -1.10 -16.97
C ALA A 87 -18.98 -0.96 -17.90
N ILE A 88 -17.82 -0.65 -17.33
CA ILE A 88 -16.54 -0.80 -18.01
C ILE A 88 -16.12 -2.25 -17.79
N THR A 89 -16.89 -3.17 -18.36
CA THR A 89 -16.57 -4.59 -18.43
C THR A 89 -17.05 -5.09 -19.78
N THR A 90 -16.12 -5.43 -20.66
CA THR A 90 -16.40 -6.33 -21.78
C THR A 90 -16.42 -7.75 -21.23
N ASP A 91 -17.60 -8.37 -21.31
CA ASP A 91 -17.93 -9.79 -21.24
C ASP A 91 -17.56 -10.68 -20.03
N GLY A 92 -18.61 -11.19 -19.38
CA GLY A 92 -18.87 -12.64 -19.35
C GLY A 92 -18.02 -13.56 -18.48
N ALA A 93 -16.94 -13.12 -17.84
CA ALA A 93 -16.11 -13.99 -17.01
C ALA A 93 -16.52 -13.96 -15.51
N THR A 94 -16.55 -15.13 -14.88
CA THR A 94 -16.86 -15.40 -13.44
C THR A 94 -15.95 -14.64 -12.45
N ARG A 95 -14.99 -13.85 -12.93
CA ARG A 95 -14.08 -13.02 -12.15
C ARG A 95 -14.31 -11.55 -12.47
N ARG A 96 -14.63 -10.73 -11.47
CA ARG A 96 -14.65 -9.27 -11.64
C ARG A 96 -13.22 -8.79 -11.89
N GLU A 97 -12.88 -8.60 -13.15
CA GLU A 97 -11.60 -8.03 -13.56
C GLU A 97 -11.57 -6.54 -13.22
N TYR A 98 -10.55 -6.12 -12.47
CA TYR A 98 -10.29 -4.72 -12.22
C TYR A 98 -9.36 -4.21 -13.30
N ILE A 99 -9.88 -3.39 -14.21
CA ILE A 99 -9.16 -2.80 -15.35
C ILE A 99 -7.81 -2.17 -14.94
N SER A 100 -7.75 -1.53 -13.77
CA SER A 100 -6.49 -0.95 -13.28
C SER A 100 -5.43 -2.00 -12.97
N VAL A 101 -5.80 -3.14 -12.38
CA VAL A 101 -4.85 -4.22 -12.05
C VAL A 101 -4.37 -4.92 -13.31
N GLU A 102 -5.27 -5.19 -14.25
CA GLU A 102 -4.87 -5.83 -15.52
C GLU A 102 -4.03 -4.88 -16.39
N ARG A 103 -4.35 -3.59 -16.43
CA ARG A 103 -3.48 -2.58 -17.05
C ARG A 103 -2.10 -2.53 -16.39
N ALA A 104 -2.02 -2.64 -15.07
CA ALA A 104 -0.74 -2.66 -14.36
C ALA A 104 0.08 -3.92 -14.64
N ARG A 105 -0.57 -5.07 -14.88
CA ARG A 105 0.09 -6.30 -15.34
C ARG A 105 0.59 -6.18 -16.78
N ALA A 106 -0.24 -5.67 -17.69
CA ALA A 106 0.15 -5.43 -19.09
C ALA A 106 1.34 -4.45 -19.18
N ASN A 107 1.35 -3.37 -18.38
CA ASN A 107 2.47 -2.43 -18.33
C ASN A 107 3.77 -3.08 -17.80
N ARG A 108 3.66 -4.09 -16.91
CA ARG A 108 4.81 -4.84 -16.39
C ARG A 108 5.42 -5.77 -17.44
N GLU A 109 4.58 -6.38 -18.29
CA GLU A 109 5.02 -7.23 -19.40
C GLU A 109 5.72 -6.41 -20.51
N GLN A 110 5.37 -5.14 -20.67
CA GLN A 110 6.02 -4.22 -21.63
C GLN A 110 7.33 -3.60 -21.13
N GLN A 111 7.60 -3.66 -19.82
CA GLN A 111 8.79 -3.06 -19.18
C GLN A 111 9.88 -4.08 -18.81
N SER A 112 9.64 -5.39 -19.03
CA SER A 112 10.64 -6.46 -18.86
C SER A 112 11.32 -6.81 -20.18
#